data_AF-A0A504L3K2-F1
#
_entry.id   AF-A0A504L3K2-F1
#
_cell.length_a   1.000
_cell.length_b   1.000
_cell.length_c   1.000
_cell.angle_alpha   90.00
_cell.angle_beta   90.00
_cell.angle_gamma   90.00
#
_symmetry.space_group_name_H-M   'P 1'
#
loop_
_entity.id
_entity.type
_entity.pdbx_description
1 polymer ?
#
loop_
_entity_poly.entity_id
_entity_poly.type
_entity_poly.pdbx_seq_one_letter_code
_entity_poly.pdbx_strand_id
1 'polypeptide(L)'
;MTEYGGGTEDGEASGILIPLHEARNARLEQPVRFDRRELDQILRLYGRMVAANEWRDYAIDHLTDRAVFSVFRRASEVPLFQIVKDPKLA
;
A
#
# COMPACT_ATOMS: atom_id res chain seq x y z
N MET A 1 -14.01 62.14 -30.44
CA MET A 1 -12.65 61.58 -30.50
C MET A 1 -12.55 60.58 -29.37
N THR A 2 -12.68 59.32 -29.77
CA THR A 2 -12.39 58.02 -29.14
C THR A 2 -12.46 57.83 -27.61
N GLU A 3 -13.22 56.79 -27.27
CA GLU A 3 -13.31 56.06 -26.00
C GLU A 3 -11.96 55.64 -25.41
N TYR A 4 -11.91 55.52 -24.08
CA TYR A 4 -11.04 54.55 -23.40
C TYR A 4 -11.85 53.88 -22.29
N GLY A 5 -12.34 52.68 -22.62
CA GLY A 5 -12.84 51.72 -21.65
C GLY A 5 -11.72 50.92 -20.99
N GLY A 6 -12.14 49.94 -20.17
CA GLY A 6 -11.29 48.97 -19.48
C GLY A 6 -11.30 49.25 -17.98
N GLY A 7 -12.17 48.66 -17.16
CA GLY A 7 -12.51 47.23 -17.17
C GLY A 7 -11.56 46.51 -16.21
N THR A 8 -12.01 46.42 -14.96
CA THR A 8 -11.66 45.48 -13.88
C THR A 8 -10.79 44.29 -14.27
N GLU A 9 -9.64 44.10 -13.61
CA GLU A 9 -9.03 42.78 -13.43
C GLU A 9 -8.32 42.72 -12.07
N ASP A 10 -9.11 42.63 -11.00
CA ASP A 10 -8.67 42.05 -9.73
C ASP A 10 -8.09 40.68 -10.05
N GLY A 11 -6.77 40.55 -9.94
CA GLY A 11 -6.03 39.32 -10.17
C GLY A 11 -6.52 38.25 -9.19
N GLU A 12 -7.44 37.43 -9.68
CA GLU A 12 -7.89 36.20 -9.05
C GLU A 12 -6.66 35.33 -8.80
N ALA A 13 -6.14 35.39 -7.58
CA ALA A 13 -5.15 34.45 -7.09
C ALA A 13 -5.79 33.07 -7.19
N SER A 14 -5.52 32.40 -8.30
CA SER A 14 -6.01 31.08 -8.64
C SER A 14 -5.62 30.14 -7.50
N GLY A 15 -6.55 29.92 -6.59
CA GLY A 15 -6.44 28.89 -5.58
C GLY A 15 -6.25 27.58 -6.34
N ILE A 16 -5.19 26.85 -6.04
CA ILE A 16 -4.99 25.49 -6.54
C ILE A 16 -6.20 24.68 -6.05
N LEU A 17 -7.19 24.51 -6.93
CA LEU A 17 -8.36 23.70 -6.69
C LEU A 17 -7.92 22.24 -6.79
N ILE A 18 -7.50 21.66 -5.66
CA ILE A 18 -7.31 20.21 -5.56
C ILE A 18 -8.72 19.59 -5.54
N PRO A 19 -9.13 18.81 -6.54
CA PRO A 19 -10.43 18.14 -6.52
C PRO A 19 -10.44 17.15 -5.35
N LEU A 20 -11.21 17.46 -4.29
CA LEU A 20 -11.28 16.61 -3.08
C LEU A 20 -11.81 15.20 -3.40
N HIS A 21 -12.54 15.05 -4.49
CA HIS A 21 -13.03 13.74 -4.96
C HIS A 21 -11.89 12.82 -5.43
N GLU A 22 -10.82 13.38 -6.00
CA GLU A 22 -9.69 12.62 -6.53
C GLU A 22 -8.78 12.14 -5.39
N ALA A 23 -8.55 13.00 -4.40
CA ALA A 23 -7.88 12.64 -3.14
C ALA A 23 -8.67 11.57 -2.34
N ARG A 24 -10.01 11.57 -2.44
CA ARG A 24 -10.85 10.54 -1.81
C ARG A 24 -10.72 9.18 -2.50
N ASN A 25 -10.65 9.15 -3.83
CA ASN A 25 -10.50 7.91 -4.60
C ASN A 25 -9.14 7.24 -4.36
N ALA A 26 -8.05 8.02 -4.26
CA ALA A 26 -6.74 7.51 -3.88
C ALA A 26 -6.71 6.84 -2.49
N ARG A 27 -7.66 7.19 -1.60
CA ARG A 27 -7.81 6.60 -0.27
C ARG A 27 -8.68 5.33 -0.25
N LEU A 28 -9.40 5.04 -1.34
CA LEU A 28 -10.27 3.86 -1.47
C LEU A 28 -9.53 2.65 -2.02
N GLU A 29 -8.39 2.83 -2.68
CA GLU A 29 -7.43 1.76 -3.00
C GLU A 29 -6.67 1.36 -1.73
N GLN A 30 -7.39 0.79 -0.76
CA GLN A 30 -6.75 0.22 0.42
C GLN A 30 -5.85 -0.93 -0.05
N PRO A 31 -4.53 -0.87 0.17
CA PRO A 31 -3.63 -1.93 -0.27
C PRO A 31 -4.05 -3.23 0.40
N VAL A 32 -3.88 -4.35 -0.31
CA VAL A 32 -4.27 -5.66 0.19
C VAL A 32 -3.39 -6.01 1.37
N ARG A 33 -4.02 -6.38 2.49
CA ARG A 33 -3.33 -6.74 3.73
C ARG A 33 -3.86 -8.05 4.29
N PHE A 34 -3.00 -8.71 5.05
CA PHE A 34 -3.42 -9.77 5.95
C PHE A 34 -4.29 -9.16 7.06
N ASP A 35 -5.46 -9.75 7.30
CA ASP A 35 -6.24 -9.44 8.48
C ASP A 35 -5.59 -10.04 9.73
N ARG A 36 -6.07 -9.64 10.90
CA ARG A 36 -5.49 -10.04 12.18
C ARG A 36 -5.48 -11.56 12.38
N ARG A 37 -6.51 -12.29 11.93
CA ARG A 37 -6.60 -13.74 12.07
C ARG A 37 -5.65 -14.46 11.12
N GLU A 38 -5.50 -13.96 9.90
CA GLU A 38 -4.52 -14.47 8.94
C GLU A 38 -3.09 -14.25 9.46
N LEU A 39 -2.79 -13.04 9.92
CA LEU A 39 -1.47 -12.72 10.46
C LEU A 39 -1.16 -13.56 11.71
N ASP A 40 -2.12 -13.76 12.61
CA ASP A 40 -1.94 -14.63 13.79
C ASP A 40 -1.58 -16.08 13.39
N GLN A 41 -2.24 -16.62 12.36
CA GLN A 41 -1.92 -17.96 11.84
C GLN A 41 -0.53 -18.03 11.22
N ILE A 42 -0.17 -17.04 10.40
CA ILE A 42 1.15 -16.93 9.79
C ILE A 42 2.24 -16.84 10.87
N LEU A 43 2.04 -16.00 11.89
CA LEU A 43 3.00 -15.81 12.98
C LEU A 43 3.11 -17.06 13.88
N ARG A 44 2.03 -17.81 14.11
CA ARG A 44 2.08 -19.11 14.80
C ARG A 44 2.92 -20.12 14.04
N LEU A 45 2.76 -20.19 12.73
CA LEU A 45 3.60 -21.05 11.88
C LEU A 45 5.05 -20.59 11.94
N TYR A 46 5.29 -19.28 11.80
CA TYR A 46 6.61 -18.68 11.88
C TYR A 46 7.33 -19.04 13.18
N GLY A 47 6.66 -18.87 14.33
CA GLY A 47 7.24 -19.22 15.63
C GLY A 47 7.66 -20.68 15.75
N ARG A 48 6.87 -21.63 15.21
CA ARG A 48 7.24 -23.05 15.20
C ARG A 48 8.47 -23.32 14.32
N MET A 49 8.56 -22.67 13.17
CA MET A 49 9.67 -22.86 12.24
C MET A 49 10.96 -22.18 12.72
N VAL A 50 10.85 -21.05 13.43
CA VAL A 50 11.99 -20.43 14.14
C VAL A 50 12.49 -21.36 15.25
N ALA A 51 11.58 -21.98 16.03
CA ALA A 51 11.97 -22.95 17.05
C ALA A 51 12.67 -24.18 16.46
N ALA A 52 12.30 -24.58 15.24
CA ALA A 52 12.99 -25.61 14.47
C ALA A 52 14.30 -25.12 13.82
N ASN A 53 14.68 -23.85 14.00
CA ASN A 53 15.86 -23.21 13.39
C ASN A 53 15.84 -23.22 11.84
N GLU A 54 14.65 -23.38 11.25
CA GLU A 54 14.44 -23.39 9.80
C GLU A 54 14.25 -21.97 9.25
N TRP A 55 13.53 -21.11 9.97
CA TRP A 55 13.25 -19.74 9.56
C TRP A 55 14.00 -18.75 10.44
N ARG A 56 14.49 -17.66 9.85
CA ARG A 56 15.27 -16.64 10.58
C ARG A 56 14.79 -15.22 10.37
N ASP A 57 14.26 -14.93 9.19
CA ASP A 57 13.82 -13.59 8.84
C ASP A 57 12.53 -13.65 8.00
N TYR A 58 11.79 -12.54 7.97
CA TYR A 58 10.59 -12.39 7.18
C TYR A 58 10.42 -10.96 6.67
N ALA A 59 9.75 -10.83 5.52
CA ALA A 59 9.29 -9.56 4.99
C ALA A 59 7.78 -9.62 4.76
N ILE A 60 7.09 -8.50 4.98
CA ILE A 60 5.67 -8.36 4.69
C ILE A 60 5.51 -7.21 3.69
N ASP A 61 5.07 -7.55 2.49
CA ASP A 61 4.81 -6.60 1.42
C ASP A 61 3.31 -6.42 1.24
N HIS A 62 2.86 -5.16 1.32
CA HIS A 62 1.48 -4.76 1.04
C HIS A 62 1.43 -4.11 -0.33
N LEU A 63 1.10 -4.89 -1.36
CA LEU A 63 0.92 -4.37 -2.71
C LEU A 63 -0.55 -3.97 -2.92
N THR A 64 -0.79 -3.18 -3.97
CA THR A 64 -2.13 -2.75 -4.38
C THR A 64 -3.05 -3.94 -4.68
N ASP A 65 -2.48 -5.03 -5.18
CA ASP A 65 -3.22 -6.21 -5.66
C ASP A 65 -3.14 -7.42 -4.72
N ARG A 66 -2.12 -7.49 -3.86
CA ARG A 66 -1.84 -8.67 -3.03
C ARG A 66 -1.04 -8.33 -1.78
N ALA A 67 -1.20 -9.14 -0.74
CA ALA A 67 -0.28 -9.12 0.40
C ALA A 67 0.65 -10.32 0.30
N VAL A 68 1.95 -10.12 0.53
CA VAL A 68 2.94 -11.19 0.48
C VAL A 68 3.68 -11.25 1.81
N PHE A 69 3.80 -12.44 2.37
CA PHE A 69 4.67 -12.73 3.50
C PHE A 69 5.79 -13.63 2.99
N SER A 70 6.99 -13.06 2.88
CA SER A 70 8.18 -13.75 2.39
C SER A 70 9.01 -14.24 3.57
N VAL A 71 9.42 -15.50 3.55
CA VAL A 71 10.22 -16.14 4.61
C VAL A 71 11.62 -16.41 4.11
N PHE A 72 12.62 -16.08 4.91
CA PHE A 72 14.03 -16.27 4.57
C PHE A 72 14.75 -17.19 5.59
N ARG A 73 15.62 -18.06 5.06
CA ARG A 73 16.54 -18.87 5.87
C ARG A 73 17.75 -18.06 6.33
N ARG A 74 18.21 -17.15 5.49
CA ARG A 74 19.36 -16.26 5.67
C ARG A 74 19.08 -14.94 4.94
N ALA A 75 19.68 -13.84 5.42
CA ALA A 75 19.46 -12.47 4.93
C ALA A 75 19.90 -12.20 3.47
N SER A 76 20.30 -13.20 2.69
CA SER A 76 20.77 -13.02 1.30
C SER A 76 20.41 -14.17 0.36
N GLU A 77 19.46 -15.03 0.73
CA GLU A 77 18.95 -16.09 -0.14
C GLU A 77 17.56 -15.74 -0.69
N VAL A 78 17.17 -16.40 -1.79
CA VAL A 78 15.79 -16.36 -2.29
C VAL A 78 14.81 -16.77 -1.18
N PRO A 79 13.61 -16.18 -1.13
CA PRO A 79 12.62 -16.55 -0.12
C PRO A 79 12.31 -18.05 -0.23
N LEU A 80 12.44 -18.77 0.88
CA LEU A 80 12.14 -20.21 0.96
C LEU A 80 10.66 -20.48 0.71
N PHE A 81 9.82 -19.61 1.27
CA PHE A 81 8.38 -19.72 1.21
C PHE A 81 7.78 -18.33 1.06
N GLN A 82 6.68 -18.26 0.31
CA GLN A 82 5.88 -17.05 0.17
C GLN A 82 4.42 -17.39 0.41
N ILE A 83 3.81 -16.70 1.35
CA ILE A 83 2.37 -16.79 1.62
C ILE A 83 1.75 -15.56 0.97
N VAL A 84 0.87 -15.77 -0.02
CA VAL A 84 0.27 -14.68 -0.81
C VAL A 84 -1.23 -14.65 -0.56
N LYS A 85 -1.75 -13.46 -0.24
CA LYS A 85 -3.17 -13.17 -0.26
C LYS A 85 -3.50 -12.43 -1.54
N ASP A 86 -4.21 -13.11 -2.43
CA ASP A 86 -4.69 -12.56 -3.69
C ASP A 86 -6.23 -12.50 -3.66
N PRO A 87 -6.83 -11.31 -3.47
CA PRO A 87 -8.28 -11.16 -3.34
C PRO A 87 -9.00 -11.37 -4.68
N LYS A 88 -8.30 -11.40 -5.82
CA LYS A 88 -8.89 -11.67 -7.13
C LYS A 88 -9.13 -13.17 -7.38
N LEU A 89 -8.51 -14.03 -6.58
CA LEU A 89 -8.64 -15.49 -6.65
C LEU A 89 -9.66 -16.06 -5.65
N ALA A 90 -10.33 -15.20 -4.88
CA ALA A 90 -11.30 -15.57 -3.84
C ALA A 90 -12.75 -15.69 -4.36
#